data_AF-A0A452XGR1-F1
#
_entry.id   AF-A0A452XGR1-F1
#
_cell.length_a   1.000
_cell.length_b   1.000
_cell.length_c   1.000
_cell.angle_alpha   90.00
_cell.angle_beta   90.00
_cell.angle_gamma   90.00
#
_symmetry.space_group_name_H-M   'P 1'
#
loop_
_entity.id
_entity.type
_entity.pdbx_description
1 polymer ?
#
loop_
_entity_poly.entity_id
_entity_poly.type
_entity_poly.pdbx_seq_one_letter_code
_entity_poly.pdbx_strand_id
1 'polypeptide(L)'
;PDTETADGITSLLSAVAAGSLPCLEVLIQAGANPNVTAGGATPLHIAADSGNLEMIKCLLQAGGDPNTSDDDGFKPIEVAALRDNLEVVEHLLPSTSPIPGVSNWTVDGIVKYASSKMEEEKV
;
A
#
# COMPACT_ATOMS: atom_id res chain seq x y z
N PRO A 1 2.07 -16.61 -25.22
CA PRO A 1 0.85 -15.79 -25.23
C PRO A 1 0.57 -15.40 -23.78
N ASP A 2 1.27 -14.38 -23.32
CA ASP A 2 1.08 -13.81 -21.99
C ASP A 2 -0.22 -13.00 -22.03
N THR A 3 -1.32 -13.70 -21.81
CA THR A 3 -2.62 -13.08 -21.59
C THR A 3 -2.60 -12.51 -20.19
N GLU A 4 -2.01 -11.32 -20.03
CA GLU A 4 -2.28 -10.41 -18.91
C GLU A 4 -3.71 -9.91 -19.06
N THR A 5 -4.67 -10.82 -18.93
CA THR A 5 -6.08 -10.49 -18.93
C THR A 5 -6.32 -9.56 -17.75
N ALA A 6 -7.19 -8.57 -17.92
CA ALA A 6 -7.63 -7.69 -16.84
C ALA A 6 -7.97 -8.44 -15.54
N ASP A 7 -8.35 -9.73 -15.64
CA ASP A 7 -8.58 -10.65 -14.54
C ASP A 7 -7.35 -10.90 -13.63
N GLY A 8 -6.12 -10.94 -14.15
CA GLY A 8 -4.90 -11.18 -13.35
C GLY A 8 -4.54 -10.00 -12.45
N ILE A 9 -4.61 -8.78 -13.00
CA ILE A 9 -4.40 -7.53 -12.26
C ILE A 9 -5.57 -7.29 -11.29
N THR A 10 -6.80 -7.47 -11.77
CA THR A 10 -8.01 -7.25 -10.98
C THR A 10 -8.16 -8.30 -9.87
N SER A 11 -7.74 -9.54 -10.07
CA SER A 11 -7.91 -10.61 -9.07
C SER A 11 -7.07 -10.40 -7.82
N LEU A 12 -5.79 -10.00 -7.95
CA LEU A 12 -4.94 -9.73 -6.80
C LEU A 12 -5.46 -8.53 -6.00
N LEU A 13 -5.76 -7.42 -6.69
CA LEU A 13 -6.32 -6.23 -6.05
C LEU A 13 -7.67 -6.51 -5.39
N SER A 14 -8.54 -7.31 -6.03
CA SER A 14 -9.82 -7.72 -5.45
C SER A 14 -9.64 -8.60 -4.21
N ALA A 15 -8.67 -9.51 -4.20
CA ALA A 15 -8.38 -10.33 -3.04
C ALA A 15 -7.91 -9.48 -1.85
N VAL A 16 -7.08 -8.46 -2.10
CA VAL A 16 -6.64 -7.50 -1.08
C VAL A 16 -7.78 -6.60 -0.62
N ALA A 17 -8.58 -6.07 -1.55
CA ALA A 17 -9.75 -5.25 -1.23
C ALA A 17 -10.81 -6.02 -0.44
N ALA A 18 -10.93 -7.33 -0.69
CA ALA A 18 -11.80 -8.21 0.07
C ALA A 18 -11.20 -8.64 1.43
N GLY A 19 -9.94 -8.32 1.72
CA GLY A 19 -9.25 -8.73 2.95
C GLY A 19 -8.94 -10.25 3.01
N SER A 20 -8.95 -10.94 1.86
CA SER A 20 -8.75 -12.39 1.81
C SER A 20 -7.26 -12.76 1.69
N LEU A 21 -6.60 -12.93 2.83
CA LEU A 21 -5.21 -13.39 2.90
C LEU A 21 -4.99 -14.75 2.17
N PRO A 22 -5.87 -15.77 2.31
CA PRO A 22 -5.68 -17.03 1.59
C PRO A 22 -5.72 -16.86 0.06
N CYS A 23 -6.62 -16.00 -0.45
CA CYS A 23 -6.67 -15.72 -1.88
C CYS A 23 -5.42 -14.96 -2.35
N LEU A 24 -4.97 -14.00 -1.55
CA LEU A 24 -3.73 -13.26 -1.81
C LEU A 24 -2.54 -14.23 -1.93
N GLU A 25 -2.34 -15.11 -0.96
CA GLU A 25 -1.24 -16.08 -0.96
C GLU A 25 -1.28 -17.01 -2.17
N VAL A 26 -2.46 -17.54 -2.52
CA VAL A 26 -2.64 -18.42 -3.68
C VAL A 26 -2.29 -17.69 -4.98
N LEU A 27 -2.71 -16.43 -5.13
CA LEU A 27 -2.41 -15.63 -6.32
C LEU A 27 -0.92 -15.32 -6.42
N ILE A 28 -0.28 -14.92 -5.33
CA ILE A 28 1.18 -14.70 -5.28
C ILE A 28 1.93 -15.99 -5.63
N GLN A 29 1.53 -17.14 -5.08
CA GLN A 29 2.12 -18.44 -5.40
C GLN A 29 1.91 -18.84 -6.87
N ALA A 30 0.80 -18.40 -7.48
CA ALA A 30 0.54 -18.59 -8.90
C ALA A 30 1.37 -17.66 -9.81
N GLY A 31 2.20 -16.79 -9.24
CA GLY A 31 3.04 -15.84 -9.99
C GLY A 31 2.36 -14.51 -10.27
N ALA A 32 1.31 -14.14 -9.52
CA ALA A 32 0.73 -12.81 -9.62
C ALA A 32 1.76 -11.74 -9.24
N ASN A 33 1.80 -10.67 -10.01
CA ASN A 33 2.69 -9.56 -9.74
C ASN A 33 2.19 -8.74 -8.53
N PRO A 34 2.96 -8.61 -7.43
CA PRO A 34 2.54 -7.84 -6.24
C PRO A 34 2.56 -6.31 -6.47
N ASN A 35 3.16 -5.86 -7.56
CA ASN A 35 3.27 -4.44 -7.96
C ASN A 35 2.25 -4.06 -9.04
N VAL A 36 1.19 -4.84 -9.23
CA VAL A 36 0.10 -4.44 -10.13
C VAL A 36 -0.53 -3.13 -9.66
N THR A 37 -0.99 -2.32 -10.61
CA THR A 37 -1.65 -1.04 -10.33
C THR A 37 -3.00 -1.01 -11.02
N ALA A 38 -4.06 -0.58 -10.33
CA ALA A 38 -5.31 -0.19 -10.98
C ALA A 38 -5.70 1.21 -10.54
N GLY A 39 -5.65 2.17 -11.48
CA GLY A 39 -5.83 3.59 -11.16
C GLY A 39 -4.78 4.10 -10.16
N GLY A 40 -3.49 3.81 -10.43
CA GLY A 40 -2.37 4.20 -9.58
C GLY A 40 -2.19 3.37 -8.31
N ALA A 41 -3.26 2.86 -7.70
CA ALA A 41 -3.20 2.12 -6.46
C ALA A 41 -2.61 0.71 -6.62
N THR A 42 -1.61 0.39 -5.80
CA THR A 42 -1.03 -0.96 -5.69
C THR A 42 -1.74 -1.79 -4.62
N PRO A 43 -1.56 -3.13 -4.58
CA PRO A 43 -2.04 -3.96 -3.48
C PRO A 43 -1.60 -3.44 -2.10
N LEU A 44 -0.39 -2.88 -1.99
CA LEU A 44 0.10 -2.30 -0.74
C LEU A 44 -0.72 -1.07 -0.30
N HIS A 45 -1.19 -0.23 -1.24
CA HIS A 45 -2.08 0.89 -0.91
C HIS A 45 -3.41 0.38 -0.34
N ILE A 46 -4.01 -0.64 -0.97
CA ILE A 46 -5.28 -1.22 -0.50
C ILE A 46 -5.11 -1.91 0.86
N ALA A 47 -4.01 -2.64 1.06
CA ALA A 47 -3.71 -3.26 2.34
C ALA A 47 -3.45 -2.22 3.45
N ALA A 48 -2.81 -1.10 3.11
CA ALA A 48 -2.56 0.01 4.03
C ALA A 48 -3.85 0.77 4.39
N ASP A 49 -4.72 1.00 3.40
CA ASP A 49 -6.04 1.62 3.56
C ASP A 49 -6.93 0.80 4.50
N SER A 50 -6.90 -0.52 4.34
CA SER A 50 -7.65 -1.45 5.18
C SER A 50 -7.00 -1.76 6.54
N GLY A 51 -5.75 -1.33 6.76
CA GLY A 51 -5.01 -1.59 8.00
C GLY A 51 -4.58 -3.04 8.20
N ASN A 52 -4.61 -3.87 7.15
CA ASN A 52 -4.32 -5.29 7.23
C ASN A 52 -2.81 -5.58 7.21
N LEU A 53 -2.17 -5.57 8.38
CA LEU A 53 -0.74 -5.82 8.52
C LEU A 53 -0.29 -7.16 7.92
N GLU A 54 -1.07 -8.23 8.08
CA GLU A 54 -0.71 -9.55 7.53
C GLU A 54 -0.64 -9.53 6.00
N MET A 55 -1.52 -8.77 5.34
CA MET A 55 -1.48 -8.59 3.89
C MET A 55 -0.28 -7.77 3.45
N ILE A 56 0.06 -6.71 4.20
CA ILE A 56 1.29 -5.92 3.97
C ILE A 56 2.51 -6.83 4.01
N LYS A 57 2.65 -7.65 5.06
CA LYS A 57 3.77 -8.60 5.18
C LYS A 57 3.84 -9.56 4.00
N CYS A 58 2.72 -10.15 3.61
CA CYS A 58 2.64 -11.07 2.48
C CYS A 58 3.07 -10.38 1.17
N LEU A 59 2.58 -9.18 0.90
CA LEU A 59 2.92 -8.39 -0.30
C LEU A 59 4.39 -7.99 -0.32
N LEU A 60 4.95 -7.56 0.82
CA LEU A 60 6.38 -7.23 0.93
C LEU A 60 7.25 -8.46 0.70
N GLN A 61 6.88 -9.62 1.27
CA GLN A 61 7.57 -10.89 1.05
C GLN A 61 7.52 -11.34 -0.42
N ALA A 62 6.43 -11.02 -1.12
CA ALA A 62 6.29 -11.28 -2.55
C ALA A 62 7.15 -10.36 -3.44
N GLY A 63 7.78 -9.31 -2.87
CA GLY A 63 8.53 -8.31 -3.62
C GLY A 63 7.72 -7.05 -3.99
N GLY A 64 6.65 -6.77 -3.26
CA GLY A 64 5.90 -5.52 -3.37
C GLY A 64 6.76 -4.32 -2.97
N ASP A 65 6.74 -3.25 -3.75
CA ASP A 65 7.48 -2.02 -3.49
C ASP A 65 6.64 -1.03 -2.67
N PRO A 66 6.99 -0.80 -1.39
CA PRO A 66 6.27 0.12 -0.52
C PRO A 66 6.57 1.60 -0.80
N ASN A 67 7.45 1.90 -1.78
CA ASN A 67 7.78 3.25 -2.19
C ASN A 67 6.99 3.72 -3.40
N THR A 68 6.17 2.86 -3.99
CA THR A 68 5.30 3.23 -5.12
C THR A 68 4.32 4.31 -4.66
N SER A 69 4.15 5.36 -5.44
CA SER A 69 3.12 6.37 -5.22
C SER A 69 1.90 6.06 -6.08
N ASP A 70 0.69 6.26 -5.55
CA ASP A 70 -0.56 6.20 -6.30
C ASP A 70 -0.75 7.45 -7.20
N ASP A 71 -1.91 7.53 -7.87
CA ASP A 71 -2.24 8.63 -8.79
C ASP A 71 -2.37 9.98 -8.07
N ASP A 72 -2.66 9.98 -6.76
CA ASP A 72 -2.71 11.17 -5.90
C ASP A 72 -1.32 11.52 -5.33
N GLY A 73 -0.31 10.69 -5.61
CA GLY A 73 1.08 10.87 -5.18
C GLY A 73 1.38 10.30 -3.80
N PHE A 74 0.41 9.68 -3.12
CA PHE A 74 0.59 9.08 -1.81
C PHE A 74 1.25 7.72 -1.91
N LYS A 75 2.12 7.40 -0.96
CA LYS A 75 2.72 6.09 -0.76
C LYS A 75 1.84 5.24 0.16
N PRO A 76 1.99 3.90 0.16
CA PRO A 76 1.26 3.02 1.08
C PRO A 76 1.39 3.43 2.54
N ILE A 77 2.57 3.89 2.96
CA ILE A 77 2.80 4.37 4.33
C ILE A 77 2.04 5.67 4.65
N GLU A 78 1.86 6.56 3.66
CA GLU A 78 1.05 7.77 3.81
C GLU A 78 -0.43 7.41 3.93
N VAL A 79 -0.91 6.47 3.10
CA VAL A 79 -2.28 5.94 3.19
C VAL A 79 -2.56 5.32 4.55
N ALA A 80 -1.64 4.51 5.08
CA ALA A 80 -1.76 3.95 6.43
C ALA A 80 -1.82 5.06 7.50
N ALA A 81 -1.00 6.11 7.36
CA ALA A 81 -0.99 7.24 8.28
C ALA A 81 -2.30 8.07 8.20
N LEU A 82 -2.87 8.27 6.99
CA LEU A 82 -4.16 8.92 6.77
C LEU A 82 -5.33 8.17 7.44
N ARG A 83 -5.19 6.85 7.60
CA ARG A 83 -6.16 5.98 8.25
C ARG A 83 -5.91 5.77 9.75
N ASP A 84 -4.89 6.44 10.30
CA ASP A 84 -4.46 6.28 11.70
C ASP A 84 -4.04 4.83 12.04
N ASN A 85 -3.59 4.08 11.02
CA ASN A 85 -3.13 2.70 11.14
C ASN A 85 -1.65 2.67 11.57
N LEU A 86 -1.36 3.10 12.80
CA LEU A 86 0.00 3.25 13.33
C LEU A 86 0.82 1.95 13.25
N GLU A 87 0.19 0.80 13.47
CA GLU A 87 0.86 -0.51 13.41
C GLU A 87 1.41 -0.80 12.00
N VAL A 88 0.66 -0.44 10.95
CA VAL A 88 1.10 -0.58 9.55
C VAL A 88 2.21 0.43 9.25
N VAL A 89 2.08 1.67 9.74
CA VAL A 89 3.10 2.72 9.57
C VAL A 89 4.43 2.29 10.19
N GLU A 90 4.40 1.79 11.43
CA GLU A 90 5.60 1.28 12.13
C GLU A 90 6.27 0.14 11.37
N HIS A 91 5.48 -0.74 10.75
CA HIS A 91 6.01 -1.86 9.98
C HIS A 91 6.61 -1.45 8.63
N LEU A 92 5.99 -0.47 7.95
CA LEU A 92 6.45 0.03 6.66
C LEU A 92 7.61 1.02 6.77
N LEU A 93 7.72 1.76 7.87
CA LEU A 93 8.77 2.78 8.10
C LEU A 93 10.20 2.28 7.80
N PRO A 94 10.66 1.10 8.29
CA PRO A 94 12.01 0.61 7.99
C PRO A 94 12.18 0.15 6.53
N SER A 95 11.09 -0.16 5.83
CA SER A 95 11.11 -0.67 4.45
C SER A 95 10.87 0.43 3.41
N THR A 96 10.59 1.66 3.85
CA THR A 96 10.24 2.80 3.01
C THR A 96 11.30 3.89 3.05
N SER A 97 11.39 4.62 1.96
CA SER A 97 12.30 5.75 1.80
C SER A 97 11.66 7.03 2.35
N PRO A 98 12.46 7.92 2.98
CA PRO A 98 11.97 9.20 3.47
C PRO A 98 11.32 10.02 2.37
N ILE A 99 10.14 10.55 2.65
CA ILE A 99 9.40 11.40 1.71
C ILE A 99 9.98 12.82 1.78
N PRO A 100 10.31 13.44 0.63
CA PRO A 100 10.73 14.83 0.58
C PRO A 100 9.58 15.74 1.04
N GLY A 101 9.75 16.34 2.23
CA GLY A 101 8.72 17.15 2.89
C GLY A 101 8.49 16.74 4.35
N VAL A 102 8.75 15.48 4.68
CA VAL A 102 8.70 14.98 6.07
C VAL A 102 10.08 15.20 6.70
N SER A 103 10.21 16.29 7.46
CA SER A 103 11.50 16.67 8.10
C SER A 103 11.94 15.68 9.19
N ASN A 104 10.99 14.96 9.79
CA ASN A 104 11.23 13.95 10.82
C ASN A 104 10.64 12.62 10.32
N TRP A 105 11.47 11.75 9.72
CA TRP A 105 11.01 10.46 9.18
C TRP A 105 10.70 9.46 10.29
N THR A 106 9.62 9.72 11.01
CA THR A 106 9.10 8.94 12.12
C THR A 106 7.59 8.76 11.94
N VAL A 107 7.02 7.83 12.70
CA VAL A 107 5.56 7.60 12.73
C VAL A 107 4.81 8.90 13.01
N ASP A 108 5.23 9.66 14.02
CA ASP A 108 4.63 10.96 14.34
C ASP A 108 4.76 11.97 13.19
N GLY A 109 5.96 12.04 12.58
CA GLY A 109 6.21 12.97 11.49
C GLY A 109 5.36 12.70 10.25
N ILE A 110 5.16 11.42 9.89
CA ILE A 110 4.34 11.07 8.73
C ILE A 110 2.84 11.21 9.03
N VAL A 111 2.39 10.87 10.25
CA VAL A 111 0.99 11.09 10.68
C VAL A 111 0.64 12.57 10.66
N LYS A 112 1.55 13.42 11.15
CA LYS A 112 1.37 14.88 11.11
C LYS A 112 1.36 15.41 9.68
N TYR A 113 2.26 14.91 8.82
CA TYR A 113 2.29 15.28 7.40
C TYR A 113 0.99 14.89 6.70
N ALA A 114 0.53 13.65 6.88
CA ALA A 114 -0.71 13.13 6.33
C ALA A 114 -1.92 13.96 6.80
N SER A 115 -1.98 14.30 8.08
CA SER A 115 -3.03 15.18 8.64
C SER A 115 -3.05 16.55 7.96
N SER A 116 -1.88 17.17 7.78
CA SER A 116 -1.74 18.46 7.11
C SER A 116 -2.17 18.39 5.64
N LYS A 117 -1.88 17.29 4.94
CA LYS A 117 -2.27 17.09 3.54
C LYS A 117 -3.78 16.95 3.38
N MET A 118 -4.47 16.26 4.30
CA MET A 118 -5.94 16.19 4.29
C MET A 118 -6.60 17.55 4.53
N GLU A 119 -5.98 18.43 5.32
CA GLU A 119 -6.49 19.79 5.53
C GLU A 119 -6.34 20.66 4.28
N GLU A 120 -5.26 20.49 3.50
CA GLU A 120 -5.06 21.21 2.24
C GLU A 120 -6.08 20.82 1.15
N GLU A 121 -6.50 19.56 1.07
CA GLU A 121 -7.46 19.08 0.07
C GLU A 121 -8.91 19.52 0.34
N LYS A 122 -9.22 19.92 1.58
CA LYS A 122 -10.57 20.42 1.96
C LYS A 122 -10.81 21.91 1.67
N VAL A 123 -9.83 22.61 1.08
CA VAL A 123 -9.86 24.07 0.86
C VAL A 123 -10.25 24.47 -0.56
#